data_AF-Q1XAU8-F1
#
_entry.id   AF-Q1XAU8-F1
#
_cell.length_a   1.000
_cell.length_b   1.000
_cell.length_c   1.000
_cell.angle_alpha   90.00
_cell.angle_beta   90.00
_cell.angle_gamma   90.00
#
_symmetry.space_group_name_H-M   'P 1'
#
loop_
_entity.id
_entity.type
_entity.pdbx_description
1 polymer ?
#
loop_
_entity_poly.entity_id
_entity_poly.type
_entity_poly.pdbx_seq_one_letter_code
_entity_poly.pdbx_strand_id
1 'polypeptide(L)'
;MHLSWVQFAWAALLALSVCAGAAAAPPSSAPHHVARRSFFSLECKGVYDASIFARLDRVCDDCYNLFREPQLYTLCRAKCFTTPYFKGCMESLYLYDEKEQIDQMIDFVGKR
;
A
#
# COMPACT_ATOMS: atom_id res chain seq x y z
N MET A 1 15.52 35.88 50.67
CA MET A 1 16.61 35.18 49.96
C MET A 1 16.36 33.66 49.84
N HIS A 2 15.12 33.19 49.57
CA HIS A 2 14.81 31.75 49.54
C HIS A 2 14.08 31.27 48.26
N LEU A 3 13.83 32.17 47.30
CA LEU A 3 13.15 31.83 46.04
C LEU A 3 14.12 31.53 44.89
N SER A 4 15.41 31.88 45.04
CA SER A 4 16.42 31.70 44.00
C SER A 4 17.08 30.32 43.99
N TRP A 5 16.67 29.35 44.82
CA TRP A 5 17.19 27.98 44.75
C TRP A 5 16.23 27.00 44.08
N VAL A 6 14.92 27.25 44.17
CA VAL A 6 13.88 26.39 43.57
C VAL A 6 13.83 26.56 42.04
N GLN A 7 14.16 27.76 41.55
CA GLN A 7 14.16 28.06 40.11
C GLN A 7 15.30 27.37 39.33
N PHE A 8 16.48 27.19 39.93
CA PHE A 8 17.60 26.53 39.25
C PHE A 8 17.45 24.99 39.22
N ALA A 9 16.67 24.41 40.13
CA ALA A 9 16.41 22.98 40.13
C ALA A 9 15.49 22.53 38.98
N TRP A 10 14.58 23.40 38.52
CA TRP A 10 13.66 23.08 37.41
C TRP A 10 14.29 23.23 36.02
N ALA A 11 15.25 24.14 35.87
CA ALA A 11 15.96 24.33 34.59
C ALA A 11 16.87 23.14 34.23
N ALA A 12 17.39 22.42 35.23
CA ALA A 12 18.25 21.25 34.99
C ALA A 12 17.47 19.99 34.55
N LEU A 13 16.18 19.89 34.88
CA LEU A 13 15.35 18.72 34.52
C LEU A 13 14.84 18.76 33.07
N LEU A 14 14.80 19.94 32.43
CA LEU A 14 14.33 20.06 31.04
C LEU A 14 15.44 19.96 29.99
N ALA A 15 16.72 19.90 30.38
CA ALA A 15 17.85 19.81 29.45
C ALA A 15 18.21 18.36 29.04
N LEU A 16 17.56 17.34 29.64
CA LEU A 16 17.84 15.92 29.37
C LEU A 16 16.81 15.25 28.44
N SER A 17 16.02 16.01 27.69
CA SER A 17 14.99 15.48 26.77
C SER A 17 15.40 15.53 25.29
N VAL A 18 16.68 15.75 24.95
CA VAL A 18 17.10 16.14 23.59
C VAL A 18 17.63 15.00 22.71
N CYS A 19 17.79 13.75 23.18
CA CYS A 19 18.45 12.71 22.36
C CYS A 19 17.65 11.43 22.05
N ALA A 20 16.40 11.28 22.49
CA ALA A 20 15.63 10.06 22.24
C ALA A 20 14.57 10.28 21.15
N GLY A 21 14.99 10.32 19.88
CA GLY A 21 14.00 10.51 18.81
C GLY A 21 14.47 10.39 17.37
N ALA A 22 15.63 9.82 17.09
CA ALA A 22 15.99 9.41 15.72
C ALA A 22 15.94 7.88 15.66
N ALA A 23 14.74 7.31 15.79
CA ALA A 23 14.51 5.95 15.34
C ALA A 23 14.59 5.98 13.81
N ALA A 24 15.78 5.71 13.27
CA ALA A 24 15.92 5.37 11.87
C ALA A 24 15.08 4.11 11.63
N ALA A 25 13.85 4.29 11.15
CA ALA A 25 13.00 3.19 10.74
C ALA A 25 13.79 2.37 9.71
N PRO A 26 13.92 1.04 9.90
CA PRO A 26 14.58 0.22 8.89
C PRO A 26 13.84 0.39 7.56
N PRO A 27 14.55 0.40 6.41
CA PRO A 27 13.89 0.47 5.11
C PRO A 27 12.90 -0.69 4.99
N SER A 28 11.63 -0.34 4.86
CA SER A 28 10.50 -1.26 4.80
C SER A 28 10.63 -2.16 3.56
N SER A 29 11.35 -3.27 3.67
CA SER A 29 11.39 -4.33 2.64
C SER A 29 10.12 -5.20 2.66
N ALA A 30 9.22 -4.97 3.61
CA ALA A 30 7.97 -5.71 3.82
C ALA A 30 6.94 -5.68 2.66
N PRO A 31 6.71 -4.58 1.92
CA PRO A 31 5.61 -4.55 0.94
C PRO A 31 5.84 -5.51 -0.22
N HIS A 32 7.10 -5.73 -0.62
CA HIS A 32 7.43 -6.66 -1.70
C HIS A 32 7.14 -8.13 -1.36
N HIS A 33 7.40 -8.53 -0.10
CA HIS A 33 7.12 -9.91 0.34
C HIS A 33 5.60 -10.19 0.39
N VAL A 34 4.81 -9.22 0.83
CA VAL A 34 3.35 -9.36 0.92
C VAL A 34 2.72 -9.46 -0.47
N ALA A 35 3.13 -8.60 -1.41
CA ALA A 35 2.66 -8.65 -2.79
C ALA A 35 3.00 -10.00 -3.46
N ARG A 36 4.22 -10.51 -3.26
CA ARG A 36 4.63 -11.81 -3.81
C ARG A 36 3.80 -12.97 -3.26
N ARG A 37 3.53 -12.97 -1.95
CA ARG A 37 2.65 -13.98 -1.33
C ARG A 37 1.24 -13.91 -1.89
N SER A 38 0.70 -12.71 -2.05
CA SER A 38 -0.64 -12.51 -2.60
C SER A 38 -0.75 -13.05 -4.02
N PHE A 39 0.23 -12.77 -4.88
CA PHE A 39 0.25 -13.31 -6.25
C PHE A 39 0.11 -14.84 -6.29
N PHE A 40 0.87 -15.56 -5.45
CA PHE A 40 0.77 -17.01 -5.35
C PHE A 40 -0.56 -17.49 -4.74
N SER A 41 -1.13 -16.74 -3.79
CA SER A 41 -2.44 -17.08 -3.21
C SER A 41 -3.62 -16.90 -4.18
N LEU A 42 -3.45 -16.04 -5.20
CA LEU A 42 -4.44 -15.83 -6.26
C LEU A 42 -4.32 -16.86 -7.39
N GLU A 43 -3.34 -17.78 -7.30
CA GLU A 43 -3.08 -18.85 -8.29
C GLU A 43 -2.87 -18.33 -9.71
N CYS A 44 -2.28 -17.14 -9.84
CA CYS A 44 -1.93 -16.57 -11.13
C CYS A 44 -0.82 -17.38 -11.82
N LYS A 45 -1.06 -17.73 -13.09
CA LYS A 45 -0.20 -18.62 -13.88
C LYS A 45 0.84 -17.88 -14.73
N GLY A 46 0.73 -16.56 -14.84
CA GLY A 46 1.66 -15.73 -15.59
C GLY A 46 2.97 -15.45 -14.85
N VAL A 47 3.71 -14.46 -15.33
CA VAL A 47 4.99 -14.08 -14.73
C VAL A 47 4.76 -13.09 -13.60
N TYR A 48 5.37 -13.35 -12.44
CA TYR A 48 5.35 -12.39 -11.34
C TYR A 48 6.33 -11.25 -11.61
N ASP A 49 5.77 -10.07 -11.91
CA ASP A 49 6.49 -8.80 -11.86
C ASP A 49 5.91 -7.94 -10.74
N ALA A 50 6.77 -7.51 -9.81
CA ALA A 50 6.33 -6.79 -8.62
C ALA A 50 5.75 -5.40 -8.95
N SER A 51 6.26 -4.73 -9.99
CA SER A 51 5.80 -3.40 -10.38
C SER A 51 4.43 -3.46 -11.05
N ILE A 52 4.25 -4.43 -11.96
CA ILE A 52 2.98 -4.67 -12.65
C ILE A 52 1.91 -5.08 -11.64
N PHE A 53 2.21 -6.07 -10.79
CA PHE A 53 1.26 -6.55 -9.80
C PHE A 53 0.86 -5.44 -8.83
N ALA A 54 1.81 -4.62 -8.35
CA ALA A 54 1.49 -3.48 -7.49
C ALA A 54 0.64 -2.42 -8.19
N ARG A 55 0.83 -2.17 -9.50
CA ARG A 55 0.00 -1.23 -10.25
C ARG A 55 -1.44 -1.73 -10.37
N LEU A 56 -1.64 -3.02 -10.69
CA LEU A 56 -2.97 -3.63 -10.73
C LEU A 56 -3.63 -3.66 -9.34
N ASP A 57 -2.86 -3.97 -8.29
CA ASP A 57 -3.37 -4.01 -6.91
C ASP A 57 -3.84 -2.63 -6.42
N ARG A 58 -3.16 -1.54 -6.82
CA ARG A 58 -3.57 -0.17 -6.50
C ARG A 58 -4.92 0.21 -7.09
N VAL A 59 -5.24 -0.24 -8.31
CA VAL A 59 -6.57 -0.01 -8.91
C VAL A 59 -7.66 -0.57 -7.98
N CYS A 60 -7.44 -1.74 -7.40
CA CYS A 60 -8.39 -2.34 -6.46
C CYS A 60 -8.44 -1.59 -5.13
N ASP A 61 -7.31 -1.11 -4.62
CA ASP A 61 -7.24 -0.34 -3.38
C ASP A 61 -7.93 1.03 -3.50
N ASP A 62 -7.64 1.78 -4.56
CA ASP A 62 -8.26 3.08 -4.84
C ASP A 62 -9.77 2.94 -5.04
N CYS A 63 -10.21 1.89 -5.72
CA CYS A 63 -11.63 1.58 -5.90
C CYS A 63 -12.32 1.20 -4.59
N TYR A 64 -11.67 0.39 -3.75
CA TYR A 64 -12.14 0.12 -2.39
C TYR A 64 -12.27 1.42 -1.57
N ASN A 65 -11.28 2.31 -1.64
CA ASN A 65 -11.31 3.58 -0.92
C ASN A 65 -12.41 4.52 -1.43
N LEU A 66 -12.75 4.45 -2.73
CA LEU A 66 -13.84 5.22 -3.34
C LEU A 66 -15.21 4.75 -2.83
N PHE A 67 -15.49 3.45 -2.87
CA PHE A 67 -16.81 2.90 -2.53
C PHE A 67 -16.96 2.52 -1.05
N ARG A 68 -15.85 2.38 -0.33
CA ARG A 68 -15.76 1.91 1.07
C ARG A 68 -16.40 0.54 1.31
N GLU A 69 -16.39 -0.33 0.31
CA GLU A 69 -16.99 -1.67 0.36
C GLU A 69 -15.92 -2.75 0.61
N PRO A 70 -15.84 -3.36 1.80
CA PRO A 70 -14.74 -4.27 2.17
C PRO A 70 -14.58 -5.49 1.27
N GLN A 71 -15.65 -5.99 0.64
CA GLN A 71 -15.55 -7.13 -0.26
C GLN A 71 -14.96 -6.77 -1.63
N LEU A 72 -15.01 -5.49 -2.01
CA LEU A 72 -14.66 -5.02 -3.35
C LEU A 72 -13.19 -5.26 -3.67
N TYR A 73 -12.29 -5.01 -2.71
CA TYR A 73 -10.87 -5.25 -2.89
C TYR A 73 -10.57 -6.71 -3.26
N THR A 74 -11.15 -7.66 -2.50
CA THR A 74 -10.95 -9.10 -2.73
C THR A 74 -11.53 -9.53 -4.08
N LEU A 75 -12.73 -9.07 -4.41
CA LEU A 75 -13.43 -9.41 -5.66
C LEU A 75 -12.73 -8.80 -6.89
N CYS A 76 -12.16 -7.60 -6.74
CA CYS A 76 -11.39 -6.92 -7.77
C CYS A 76 -10.12 -7.69 -8.15
N ARG A 77 -9.38 -8.19 -7.16
CA ARG A 77 -8.13 -8.94 -7.38
C ARG A 77 -8.32 -10.38 -7.85
N ALA A 78 -9.48 -10.97 -7.55
CA ALA A 78 -9.75 -12.37 -7.83
C ALA A 78 -9.53 -12.71 -9.32
N LYS A 79 -9.23 -13.99 -9.61
CA LYS A 79 -8.96 -14.47 -10.97
C LYS A 79 -7.94 -13.59 -11.71
N CYS A 80 -6.92 -13.13 -11.00
CA CYS A 80 -5.83 -12.31 -11.54
C CYS A 80 -6.35 -11.06 -12.26
N PHE A 81 -7.22 -10.29 -11.60
CA PHE A 81 -7.76 -9.02 -12.10
C PHE A 81 -8.66 -9.15 -13.35
N THR A 82 -9.07 -10.36 -13.74
CA THR A 82 -9.96 -10.58 -14.90
C THR A 82 -11.46 -10.52 -14.56
N THR A 83 -11.81 -9.99 -13.40
CA THR A 83 -13.20 -9.94 -12.93
C THR A 83 -13.94 -8.70 -13.47
N PRO A 84 -15.29 -8.75 -13.55
CA PRO A 84 -16.07 -7.56 -13.85
C PRO A 84 -15.88 -6.45 -12.81
N TYR A 85 -15.52 -6.78 -11.56
CA TYR A 85 -15.21 -5.82 -10.52
C TYR A 85 -13.98 -4.98 -10.86
N PHE A 86 -12.91 -5.60 -11.38
CA PHE A 86 -11.73 -4.87 -11.82
C PHE A 86 -12.08 -3.87 -12.95
N LYS A 87 -12.86 -4.32 -13.94
CA LYS A 87 -13.32 -3.46 -15.03
C LYS A 87 -14.16 -2.29 -14.52
N GLY A 88 -15.12 -2.54 -13.63
CA GLY A 88 -15.93 -1.50 -13.01
C GLY A 88 -15.10 -0.51 -12.18
N CYS A 89 -14.05 -0.99 -11.51
CA CYS A 89 -13.10 -0.14 -10.80
C CYS A 89 -12.30 0.77 -11.73
N MET A 90 -11.80 0.24 -12.86
CA MET A 90 -11.13 1.08 -13.86
C MET A 90 -12.05 2.17 -14.41
N GLU A 91 -13.31 1.83 -14.70
CA GLU A 91 -14.32 2.78 -15.17
C GLU A 91 -14.61 3.85 -14.11
N SER A 92 -14.77 3.46 -12.85
CA SER A 92 -15.06 4.37 -11.73
C SER A 92 -13.89 5.32 -11.41
N LEU A 93 -12.66 4.87 -11.66
CA LEU A 93 -11.43 5.65 -11.48
C LEU A 93 -11.02 6.42 -12.75
N TYR A 94 -11.83 6.40 -13.81
CA TYR A 94 -11.58 7.10 -15.08
C TYR A 94 -10.26 6.72 -15.77
N LEU A 95 -9.81 5.46 -15.64
CA LEU A 95 -8.55 4.96 -16.22
C LEU A 95 -8.68 4.55 -17.70
N TYR A 96 -9.49 5.27 -18.48
CA TYR A 96 -9.81 4.92 -19.87
C TYR A 96 -8.59 5.01 -20.80
N ASP A 97 -7.78 6.05 -20.63
CA ASP A 97 -6.61 6.30 -21.48
C ASP A 97 -5.51 5.24 -21.28
N GLU A 98 -5.50 4.58 -20.12
CA GLU A 98 -4.51 3.54 -19.76
C GLU A 98 -5.03 2.12 -20.00
N LYS A 99 -6.25 1.98 -20.54
CA LYS A 99 -6.95 0.69 -20.63
C LYS A 99 -6.13 -0.37 -21.34
N GLU A 100 -5.57 -0.04 -22.50
CA GLU A 100 -4.79 -1.00 -23.31
C GLU A 100 -3.53 -1.47 -22.56
N GLN A 101 -2.86 -0.57 -21.86
CA GLN A 101 -1.68 -0.91 -21.06
C GLN A 101 -2.06 -1.78 -19.86
N ILE A 102 -3.18 -1.48 -19.22
CA ILE A 102 -3.69 -2.26 -18.09
C ILE A 102 -4.11 -3.66 -18.54
N ASP A 103 -4.79 -3.79 -19.68
CA ASP A 103 -5.16 -5.09 -20.24
C ASP A 103 -3.90 -5.94 -20.56
N GLN A 104 -2.84 -5.34 -21.12
CA GLN A 104 -1.55 -6.03 -21.33
C GLN A 104 -0.90 -6.49 -20.01
N MET A 105 -0.97 -5.66 -18.97
CA MET A 105 -0.47 -6.02 -17.64
C MET A 105 -1.23 -7.20 -17.04
N ILE A 106 -2.57 -7.22 -17.18
CA ILE A 106 -3.42 -8.33 -16.71
C ILE A 106 -3.04 -9.62 -17.44
N ASP A 107 -2.87 -9.57 -18.76
CA ASP A 107 -2.50 -10.74 -19.56
C ASP A 107 -1.12 -11.28 -19.17
N PHE A 108 -0.16 -10.39 -18.87
CA PHE A 108 1.17 -10.77 -18.43
C PHE A 108 1.17 -11.55 -17.11
N VAL A 109 0.37 -11.11 -16.13
CA VAL A 109 0.28 -11.76 -14.81
C VAL A 109 -0.66 -12.96 -14.80
N GLY A 110 -1.70 -12.94 -15.62
CA GLY A 110 -2.80 -13.92 -15.59
C GLY A 110 -2.65 -15.09 -16.57
N LYS A 111 -1.69 -15.01 -17.52
CA LYS A 111 -1.52 -15.90 -18.68
C LYS A 111 -2.11 -17.30 -18.47
N ARG A 112 -3.30 -17.51 -19.05
CA ARG A 112 -4.07 -18.76 -19.00
C ARG A 112 -3.41 -19.87 -19.80
#